data_AF-A0A812D9H7-F1
#
_entry.id   AF-A0A812D9H7-F1
#
_cell.length_a   1.000
_cell.length_b   1.000
_cell.length_c   1.000
_cell.angle_alpha   90.00
_cell.angle_beta   90.00
_cell.angle_gamma   90.00
#
_symmetry.space_group_name_H-M   'P 1'
#
loop_
_entity.id
_entity.type
_entity.pdbx_description
1 polymer ?
#
loop_
_entity_poly.entity_id
_entity_poly.type
_entity_poly.pdbx_seq_one_letter_code
_entity_poly.pdbx_strand_id
1 'polypeptide(L)'
;MTPCCHPILLFVIFGGSEGLQFVVTNKRLLFILSDYTDSHDTVLSSNYLLLSYLVVPIWQQKIQKSEDPVVWDYHVIFLWKNGLNTYVYDLDSCLPFSCKFEIYLKEAIKQDSLFQPEYYRYFRVVEAATYLRYFASNRKHMLDESGMWKSKPPPYPCIRTEETDDNIQEFINVDVSVGYGQVLNLKDFTKTFSQRLK
;
A
#
# COMPACT_ATOMS: atom_id res chain seq x y z
N MET A 1 13.90 15.39 -9.01
CA MET A 1 14.39 14.24 -8.21
C MET A 1 14.19 12.98 -9.06
N THR A 2 15.06 11.98 -8.97
CA THR A 2 14.84 10.68 -9.62
C THR A 2 13.83 9.87 -8.80
N PRO A 3 12.73 9.35 -9.41
CA PRO A 3 11.82 8.46 -8.70
C PRO A 3 12.53 7.19 -8.22
N CYS A 4 12.24 6.77 -6.99
CA CYS A 4 12.62 5.46 -6.48
C CYS A 4 11.54 4.43 -6.86
N CYS A 5 11.96 3.22 -7.21
CA CYS A 5 11.08 2.06 -7.36
C CYS A 5 11.43 1.04 -6.28
N HIS A 6 10.44 0.56 -5.52
CA HIS A 6 10.60 -0.67 -4.72
C HIS A 6 9.82 -1.82 -5.39
N PRO A 7 10.24 -3.09 -5.21
CA PRO A 7 9.42 -4.22 -5.62
C PRO A 7 8.07 -4.14 -4.91
N ILE A 8 7.01 -4.59 -5.57
CA ILE A 8 5.68 -4.66 -4.97
C ILE A 8 5.74 -5.56 -3.74
N LEU A 9 5.44 -5.01 -2.57
CA LEU A 9 5.28 -5.79 -1.35
C LEU A 9 3.85 -6.31 -1.27
N LEU A 10 3.72 -7.63 -1.23
CA LEU A 10 2.55 -8.29 -0.71
C LEU A 10 2.44 -7.98 0.79
N PHE A 11 1.34 -7.36 1.21
CA PHE A 11 0.98 -7.09 2.62
C PHE A 11 0.31 -8.42 3.37
N VAL A 12 0.76 -9.66 5.30
CA VAL A 12 0.37 -10.87 6.15
C VAL A 12 -0.48 -10.45 7.33
N ILE A 13 -1.52 -11.25 7.57
CA ILE A 13 -2.33 -11.18 8.78
C ILE A 13 -2.57 -12.63 9.22
N PHE A 14 -2.21 -12.96 10.45
CA PHE A 14 -2.64 -14.20 11.10
C PHE A 14 -3.68 -13.83 12.18
N GLY A 15 -4.88 -14.42 12.06
CA GLY A 15 -5.94 -14.29 13.06
C GLY A 15 -5.85 -15.43 14.08
N GLY A 16 -5.30 -15.14 15.26
CA GLY A 16 -5.34 -16.07 16.39
C GLY A 16 -6.59 -15.88 17.25
N SER A 17 -6.89 -16.85 18.12
CA SER A 17 -7.99 -16.76 19.09
C SER A 17 -7.84 -15.63 20.13
N GLU A 18 -6.66 -15.03 20.23
CA GLU A 18 -6.37 -13.85 21.06
C GLU A 18 -6.23 -12.55 20.23
N GLY A 19 -6.70 -12.57 18.98
CA GLY A 19 -6.74 -11.43 18.07
C GLY A 19 -5.67 -11.46 16.96
N LEU A 20 -5.51 -10.32 16.30
CA LEU A 20 -4.63 -10.14 15.15
C LEU A 20 -3.16 -10.16 15.58
N GLN A 21 -2.44 -11.25 15.27
CA GLN A 21 -1.03 -11.39 15.57
C GLN A 21 -0.17 -11.12 14.33
N PHE A 22 0.55 -10.01 14.34
CA PHE A 22 1.46 -9.59 13.28
C PHE A 22 2.81 -10.31 13.42
N VAL A 23 2.92 -11.52 12.85
CA VAL A 23 4.15 -12.34 12.90
C VAL A 23 5.21 -11.77 11.93
N VAL A 24 6.03 -10.83 12.40
CA VAL A 24 7.11 -10.20 11.62
C VAL A 24 8.40 -11.03 11.70
N THR A 25 8.59 -11.98 10.79
CA THR A 25 9.82 -12.81 10.72
C THR A 25 10.87 -12.24 9.76
N ASN A 26 12.05 -11.91 10.30
CA ASN A 26 13.31 -11.69 9.57
C ASN A 26 13.20 -10.89 8.23
N LYS A 27 12.72 -9.65 8.32
CA LYS A 27 12.64 -8.67 7.21
C LYS A 27 11.81 -9.12 6.00
N ARG A 28 10.92 -10.11 6.14
CA ARG A 28 10.04 -10.56 5.05
C ARG A 28 8.65 -10.85 5.58
N LEU A 29 7.66 -10.33 4.88
CA LEU A 29 6.26 -10.67 5.04
C LEU A 29 5.76 -11.24 3.69
N LEU A 30 5.01 -12.34 3.74
CA LEU A 30 4.48 -13.09 2.59
C LEU A 30 3.05 -13.52 2.93
N PHE A 31 2.04 -12.88 2.34
CA PHE A 31 0.65 -13.12 2.74
C PHE A 31 0.08 -14.28 1.93
N ILE A 32 -0.56 -15.19 2.63
CA ILE A 32 -1.48 -16.17 2.05
C ILE A 32 -2.72 -16.10 2.91
N LEU A 33 -3.77 -15.46 2.40
CA LEU A 33 -5.08 -15.30 3.07
C LEU A 33 -6.09 -16.32 2.49
N SER A 34 -5.65 -17.57 2.32
CA SER A 34 -6.46 -18.66 1.72
C SER A 34 -7.07 -19.63 2.73
N ASP A 35 -6.54 -19.72 3.95
CA ASP A 35 -6.88 -20.81 4.90
C ASP A 35 -7.65 -20.29 6.13
N TYR A 36 -8.61 -19.38 5.93
CA TYR A 36 -9.43 -18.81 7.03
C TYR A 36 -10.94 -18.83 6.72
N THR A 37 -11.45 -19.96 6.25
CA THR A 37 -12.87 -20.20 6.02
C THR A 37 -13.61 -20.65 7.29
N ASP A 38 -14.89 -20.26 7.38
CA ASP A 38 -16.00 -20.81 8.19
C ASP A 38 -16.55 -19.95 9.35
N SER A 39 -15.93 -18.84 9.77
CA SER A 39 -16.48 -18.07 10.91
C SER A 39 -16.25 -16.56 10.97
N HIS A 40 -15.44 -15.96 10.08
CA HIS A 40 -14.89 -14.60 10.31
C HIS A 40 -14.79 -13.70 9.07
N ASP A 41 -15.58 -13.94 8.00
CA ASP A 41 -15.58 -13.11 6.77
C ASP A 41 -15.72 -11.59 7.05
N THR A 42 -16.50 -11.25 8.08
CA THR A 42 -16.74 -9.88 8.59
C THR A 42 -15.46 -9.14 9.00
N VAL A 43 -14.36 -9.86 9.30
CA VAL A 43 -13.08 -9.27 9.71
C VAL A 43 -12.24 -8.83 8.50
N LEU A 44 -12.40 -9.47 7.34
CA LEU A 44 -11.70 -9.11 6.10
C LEU A 44 -12.45 -8.05 5.29
N SER A 45 -13.78 -8.00 5.38
CA SER A 45 -14.64 -7.06 4.63
C SER A 45 -14.51 -5.58 5.01
N SER A 46 -13.69 -5.25 6.03
CA SER A 46 -13.47 -3.86 6.50
C SER A 46 -12.05 -3.34 6.23
N ASN A 47 -11.22 -4.12 5.53
CA ASN A 47 -9.79 -3.86 5.37
C ASN A 47 -9.46 -3.39 3.95
N TYR A 48 -8.61 -2.37 3.84
CA TYR A 48 -8.29 -1.73 2.57
C TYR A 48 -6.77 -1.74 2.33
N LEU A 49 -6.34 -2.15 1.14
CA LEU A 49 -5.02 -1.79 0.63
C LEU A 49 -5.11 -0.39 0.01
N LEU A 50 -4.02 0.37 0.15
CA LEU A 50 -3.87 1.67 -0.48
C LEU A 50 -2.68 1.69 -1.42
N LEU A 51 -2.93 2.19 -2.62
CA LEU A 51 -1.95 2.35 -3.69
C LEU A 51 -1.90 3.84 -4.02
N SER A 52 -0.85 4.53 -3.57
CA SER A 52 -0.62 5.94 -3.90
C SER A 52 0.24 6.04 -5.14
N TYR A 53 -0.08 6.95 -6.05
CA TYR A 53 0.47 6.96 -7.41
C TYR A 53 0.98 8.32 -7.88
N LEU A 54 1.98 8.24 -8.76
CA LEU A 54 2.64 9.28 -9.52
C LEU A 54 3.49 10.25 -8.68
N VAL A 55 4.80 10.00 -8.73
CA VAL A 55 5.86 10.90 -8.25
C VAL A 55 5.61 11.32 -6.79
N VAL A 56 5.17 10.36 -5.96
CA VAL A 56 4.57 10.58 -4.64
C VAL A 56 5.64 11.01 -3.63
N PRO A 57 5.64 12.26 -3.13
CA PRO A 57 6.49 12.65 -2.03
C PRO A 57 5.98 12.05 -0.71
N ILE A 58 6.82 11.26 -0.03
CA ILE A 58 6.56 10.68 1.29
C ILE A 58 7.78 10.88 2.20
N TRP A 59 7.56 11.49 3.37
CA TRP A 59 8.55 11.62 4.44
C TRP A 59 8.55 10.40 5.37
N GLN A 60 9.54 10.34 6.26
CA GLN A 60 9.70 9.26 7.24
C GLN A 60 9.83 7.90 6.54
N GLN A 61 10.75 7.81 5.57
CA GLN A 61 11.00 6.62 4.75
C GLN A 61 12.43 6.10 5.00
N LYS A 62 12.62 4.78 5.05
CA LYS A 62 13.89 4.12 5.42
C LYS A 62 15.04 4.38 4.44
N ILE A 63 14.73 4.79 3.21
CA ILE A 63 15.72 5.13 2.17
C ILE A 63 15.96 6.65 2.03
N GLN A 64 15.32 7.46 2.87
CA GLN A 64 15.48 8.92 2.92
C GLN A 64 16.91 9.30 3.35
N LYS A 65 17.48 10.34 2.73
CA LYS A 65 18.91 10.73 2.91
C LYS A 65 19.12 12.15 3.42
N SER A 66 18.05 12.91 3.57
CA SER A 66 17.98 14.32 3.99
C SER A 66 16.61 14.56 4.65
N GLU A 67 16.23 15.80 4.94
CA GLU A 67 14.87 16.15 5.41
C GLU A 67 13.83 16.20 4.27
N ASP A 68 14.25 15.98 3.03
CA ASP A 68 13.38 15.94 1.85
C ASP A 68 12.56 14.64 1.81
N PRO A 69 11.36 14.65 1.20
CA PRO A 69 10.59 13.43 1.00
C PRO A 69 11.29 12.49 0.00
N VAL A 70 11.11 11.18 0.20
CA VAL A 70 11.38 10.21 -0.87
C VAL A 70 10.27 10.36 -1.92
N VAL A 71 10.68 10.39 -3.19
CA VAL A 71 9.77 10.47 -4.34
C VAL A 71 9.64 9.08 -4.94
N TRP A 72 8.47 8.47 -4.83
CA TRP A 72 8.16 7.15 -5.37
C TRP A 72 7.45 7.24 -6.73
N ASP A 73 7.63 6.25 -7.61
CA ASP A 73 6.79 6.11 -8.81
C ASP A 73 5.34 5.71 -8.43
N TYR A 74 5.21 4.76 -7.50
CA TYR A 74 4.01 4.42 -6.73
C TYR A 74 4.43 3.92 -5.35
N HIS A 75 3.58 4.04 -4.33
CA HIS A 75 3.82 3.43 -3.01
C HIS A 75 2.62 2.64 -2.51
N VAL A 76 2.88 1.56 -1.78
CA VAL A 76 1.88 0.59 -1.30
C VAL A 76 1.87 0.57 0.22
N ILE A 77 0.72 0.86 0.83
CA ILE A 77 0.53 0.79 2.28
C ILE A 77 -0.79 0.09 2.60
N PHE A 78 -0.85 -0.64 3.71
CA PHE A 78 -2.08 -1.33 4.14
C PHE A 78 -2.82 -0.53 5.22
N LEU A 79 -4.13 -0.44 5.10
CA LEU A 79 -5.03 0.28 6.01
C LEU A 79 -5.96 -0.70 6.74
N TRP A 80 -5.73 -0.85 8.04
CA TRP A 80 -6.62 -1.60 8.91
C TRP A 80 -7.60 -0.65 9.61
N LYS A 81 -8.91 -0.86 9.42
CA LYS A 81 -9.96 -0.04 10.04
C LYS A 81 -10.65 -0.82 11.16
N ASN A 82 -10.42 -0.39 12.39
CA ASN A 82 -10.97 -1.00 13.61
C ASN A 82 -11.94 -0.03 14.30
N GLY A 83 -13.22 -0.16 13.95
CA GLY A 83 -14.29 0.71 14.42
C GLY A 83 -14.09 2.16 13.98
N LEU A 84 -13.76 3.04 14.94
CA LEU A 84 -13.45 4.45 14.67
C LEU A 84 -11.97 4.71 14.34
N ASN A 85 -11.07 3.76 14.61
CA ASN A 85 -9.63 3.94 14.39
C ASN A 85 -9.20 3.39 13.03
N THR A 86 -8.28 4.07 12.36
CA THR A 86 -7.56 3.53 11.20
C THR A 86 -6.06 3.45 11.53
N TYR A 87 -5.43 2.35 11.14
CA TYR A 87 -4.00 2.11 11.29
C TYR A 87 -3.34 1.92 9.93
N VAL A 88 -2.16 2.50 9.76
CA VAL A 88 -1.33 2.39 8.56
C VAL A 88 -0.18 1.43 8.84
N TYR A 89 0.00 0.48 7.93
CA TYR A 89 1.14 -0.41 7.87
C TYR A 89 1.93 -0.08 6.62
N ASP A 90 3.08 0.57 6.81
CA ASP A 90 4.07 0.85 5.77
C ASP A 90 5.37 0.11 6.15
N LEU A 91 5.83 -0.77 5.26
CA LEU A 91 7.05 -1.56 5.46
C LEU A 91 8.32 -0.78 5.11
N ASP A 92 8.21 0.36 4.45
CA ASP A 92 9.31 1.28 4.13
C ASP A 92 9.34 2.53 5.03
N SER A 93 8.36 2.74 5.91
CA SER A 93 8.38 3.89 6.83
C SER A 93 9.31 3.74 8.04
N CYS A 94 9.84 4.85 8.53
CA CYS A 94 10.51 5.01 9.83
C CYS A 94 9.53 5.19 11.01
N LEU A 95 8.24 5.41 10.73
CA LEU A 95 7.18 5.48 11.75
C LEU A 95 6.89 4.09 12.35
N PRO A 96 6.18 4.00 13.49
CA PRO A 96 5.76 2.72 14.06
C PRO A 96 4.97 1.88 13.05
N PHE A 97 5.24 0.58 12.97
CA PHE A 97 4.67 -0.30 11.94
C PHE A 97 3.13 -0.40 11.98
N SER A 98 2.50 -0.20 13.14
CA SER A 98 1.06 -0.01 13.29
C SER A 98 0.73 1.45 13.57
N CYS A 99 1.10 2.34 12.65
CA CYS A 99 0.97 3.79 12.82
C CYS A 99 -0.51 4.19 12.91
N LYS A 100 -0.89 5.13 13.79
CA LYS A 100 -2.23 5.74 13.70
C LYS A 100 -2.33 6.56 12.42
N PHE A 101 -3.47 6.48 11.73
CA PHE A 101 -3.70 7.19 10.48
C PHE A 101 -3.42 8.69 10.57
N GLU A 102 -3.84 9.34 11.65
CA GLU A 102 -3.61 10.77 11.89
C GLU A 102 -2.12 11.13 12.04
N ILE A 103 -1.31 10.21 12.58
CA ILE A 103 0.15 10.41 12.72
C ILE A 103 0.81 10.21 11.36
N TYR A 104 0.47 9.14 10.63
CA TYR A 104 1.02 8.88 9.30
C TYR A 104 0.66 10.01 8.31
N LEU A 105 -0.58 10.49 8.35
CA LEU A 105 -1.04 11.63 7.56
C LEU A 105 -0.30 12.93 7.93
N LYS A 106 0.01 13.15 9.21
CA LYS A 106 0.73 14.36 9.68
C LYS A 106 2.24 14.33 9.39
N GLU A 107 2.90 13.19 9.58
CA GLU A 107 4.37 13.11 9.56
C GLU A 107 4.94 12.59 8.23
N ALA A 108 4.29 11.60 7.60
CA ALA A 108 4.76 10.98 6.36
C ALA A 108 4.13 11.62 5.10
N ILE A 109 2.81 11.83 5.10
CA ILE A 109 2.11 12.40 3.94
C ILE A 109 2.18 13.94 3.94
N LYS A 110 1.75 14.62 5.02
CA LYS A 110 1.64 16.10 5.07
C LYS A 110 0.68 16.65 3.98
N GLN A 111 0.55 17.97 3.87
CA GLN A 111 -0.41 18.60 2.95
C GLN A 111 0.12 18.68 1.51
N ASP A 112 -0.76 18.54 0.51
CA ASP A 112 -0.42 18.69 -0.91
C ASP A 112 -0.01 20.14 -1.27
N SER A 113 -0.43 21.13 -0.49
CA SER A 113 -0.04 22.55 -0.59
C SER A 113 1.47 22.83 -0.41
N LEU A 114 2.27 21.80 -0.09
CA LEU A 114 3.73 21.86 -0.05
C LEU A 114 4.37 21.66 -1.44
N PHE A 115 3.58 21.35 -2.47
CA PHE A 115 4.07 20.98 -3.81
C PHE A 115 3.34 21.73 -4.93
N GLN A 116 3.83 21.56 -6.16
CA GLN A 116 3.12 21.97 -7.36
C GLN A 116 1.96 20.99 -7.67
N PRO A 117 0.90 21.41 -8.40
CA PRO A 117 -0.28 20.57 -8.66
C PRO A 117 -0.01 19.21 -9.30
N GLU A 118 1.05 19.09 -10.10
CA GLU A 118 1.47 17.83 -10.74
C GLU A 118 2.05 16.78 -9.76
N TYR A 119 2.26 17.15 -8.49
CA TYR A 119 2.63 16.24 -7.39
C TYR A 119 1.49 16.08 -6.35
N TYR A 120 0.28 16.57 -6.63
CA TYR A 120 -0.87 16.35 -5.74
C TYR A 120 -1.27 14.88 -5.74
N ARG A 121 -1.53 14.32 -4.55
CA ARG A 121 -1.51 12.87 -4.38
C ARG A 121 -2.89 12.26 -4.47
N TYR A 122 -2.92 11.21 -5.29
CA TYR A 122 -4.07 10.35 -5.49
C TYR A 122 -3.79 8.98 -4.88
N PHE A 123 -4.86 8.36 -4.40
CA PHE A 123 -4.84 7.15 -3.60
C PHE A 123 -5.92 6.21 -4.12
N ARG A 124 -5.53 5.12 -4.80
CA ARG A 124 -6.43 4.03 -5.14
C ARG A 124 -6.61 3.14 -3.90
N VAL A 125 -7.82 3.19 -3.34
CA VAL A 125 -8.30 2.37 -2.23
C VAL A 125 -8.88 1.09 -2.82
N VAL A 126 -8.26 -0.06 -2.55
CA VAL A 126 -8.77 -1.38 -2.98
C VAL A 126 -9.10 -2.20 -1.74
N GLU A 127 -10.26 -2.86 -1.69
CA GLU A 127 -10.58 -3.79 -0.61
C GLU A 127 -9.59 -4.97 -0.61
N ALA A 128 -9.15 -5.41 0.58
CA ALA A 128 -8.14 -6.45 0.70
C ALA A 128 -8.53 -7.75 -0.04
N ALA A 129 -9.79 -8.19 0.08
CA ALA A 129 -10.31 -9.35 -0.64
C ALA A 129 -10.26 -9.18 -2.18
N THR A 130 -10.55 -7.98 -2.68
CA THR A 130 -10.47 -7.65 -4.12
C THR A 130 -9.02 -7.67 -4.61
N TYR A 131 -8.08 -7.11 -3.83
CA TYR A 131 -6.66 -7.17 -4.17
C TYR A 131 -6.14 -8.62 -4.19
N LEU A 132 -6.41 -9.39 -3.14
CA LEU A 132 -5.94 -10.79 -3.03
C LEU A 132 -6.47 -11.70 -4.14
N ARG A 133 -7.69 -11.43 -4.64
CA ARG A 133 -8.32 -12.21 -5.70
C ARG A 133 -7.83 -11.86 -7.10
N TYR A 134 -7.62 -10.58 -7.38
CA TYR A 134 -7.40 -10.09 -8.75
C TYR A 134 -6.00 -9.54 -9.03
N PHE A 135 -5.14 -9.35 -8.02
CA PHE A 135 -3.81 -8.79 -8.23
C PHE A 135 -2.82 -9.82 -8.79
N ALA A 136 -2.18 -9.49 -9.91
CA ALA A 136 -1.06 -10.22 -10.49
C ALA A 136 0.11 -9.28 -10.81
N SER A 137 1.35 -9.77 -10.61
CA SER A 137 2.50 -9.18 -11.28
C SER A 137 3.68 -10.13 -11.45
N ASN A 138 4.09 -10.27 -12.72
CA ASN A 138 5.31 -10.94 -13.16
C ASN A 138 6.59 -10.12 -12.89
N ARG A 139 6.46 -8.90 -12.34
CA ARG A 139 7.54 -7.99 -11.90
C ARG A 139 8.40 -7.40 -13.02
N LYS A 140 8.03 -7.53 -14.30
CA LYS A 140 8.82 -7.00 -15.44
C LYS A 140 9.03 -5.48 -15.37
N HIS A 141 8.14 -4.73 -14.73
CA HIS A 141 8.28 -3.27 -14.50
C HIS A 141 9.48 -2.89 -13.62
N MET A 142 9.95 -3.81 -12.76
CA MET A 142 11.15 -3.62 -11.93
C MET A 142 12.46 -3.85 -12.70
N LEU A 143 12.40 -4.23 -13.98
CA LEU A 143 13.55 -4.23 -14.87
C LEU A 143 13.79 -2.83 -15.43
N ASP A 144 15.06 -2.50 -15.68
CA ASP A 144 15.48 -1.34 -16.47
C ASP A 144 15.63 -1.69 -17.97
N GLU A 145 16.01 -0.70 -18.77
CA GLU A 145 16.19 -0.82 -20.22
C GLU A 145 17.29 -1.83 -20.64
N SER A 146 18.20 -2.19 -19.73
CA SER A 146 19.21 -3.22 -19.93
C SER A 146 18.76 -4.63 -19.51
N GLY A 147 17.54 -4.76 -18.99
CA GLY A 147 17.01 -6.00 -18.41
C GLY A 147 17.53 -6.30 -17.01
N MET A 148 18.15 -5.32 -16.34
CA MET A 148 18.67 -5.47 -14.98
C MET A 148 17.65 -5.03 -13.93
N TRP A 149 17.72 -5.60 -12.73
CA TRP A 149 16.77 -5.33 -11.66
C TRP A 149 17.05 -3.99 -10.95
N LYS A 150 16.15 -3.01 -11.08
CA LYS A 150 16.19 -1.70 -10.38
C LYS A 150 16.30 -1.84 -8.87
N SER A 151 15.68 -2.88 -8.32
CA SER A 151 15.81 -3.32 -6.92
C SER A 151 15.64 -4.83 -6.86
N LYS A 152 16.28 -5.49 -5.88
CA LYS A 152 16.33 -6.95 -5.80
C LYS A 152 14.92 -7.54 -5.66
N PRO A 153 14.48 -8.43 -6.56
CA PRO A 153 13.13 -8.98 -6.51
C PRO A 153 12.91 -9.83 -5.24
N PRO A 154 11.67 -9.94 -4.75
CA PRO A 154 11.35 -10.80 -3.61
C PRO A 154 11.66 -12.28 -3.91
N PRO A 155 12.07 -13.08 -2.91
CA PRO A 155 12.53 -14.45 -3.11
C PRO A 155 11.40 -15.46 -3.36
N TYR A 156 10.14 -15.06 -3.15
CA TYR A 156 8.97 -15.87 -3.45
C TYR A 156 8.58 -15.76 -4.93
N PRO A 157 7.84 -16.72 -5.51
CA PRO A 157 7.35 -16.68 -6.88
C PRO A 157 6.57 -15.39 -7.20
N CYS A 158 6.42 -15.07 -8.49
CA CYS A 158 5.55 -13.97 -8.91
C CYS A 158 4.09 -14.25 -8.53
N ILE A 159 3.36 -13.19 -8.19
CA ILE A 159 1.93 -13.29 -7.85
C ILE A 159 1.16 -13.30 -9.17
N ARG A 160 0.19 -14.20 -9.30
CA ARG A 160 -0.61 -14.42 -10.50
C ARG A 160 -2.00 -14.92 -10.10
N THR A 161 -2.98 -14.71 -10.96
CA THR A 161 -4.32 -15.31 -10.82
C THR A 161 -4.47 -16.47 -11.82
N GLU A 162 -5.68 -16.97 -12.05
CA GLU A 162 -5.94 -17.91 -13.15
C GLU A 162 -6.10 -17.17 -14.49
N GLU A 163 -6.48 -15.89 -14.45
CA GLU A 163 -6.81 -15.05 -15.58
C GLU A 163 -5.59 -14.27 -16.14
N THR A 164 -4.59 -13.92 -15.32
CA THR A 164 -3.42 -13.13 -15.76
C THR A 164 -2.13 -13.34 -14.93
N ASP A 165 -0.97 -13.15 -15.57
CA ASP A 165 0.35 -13.12 -14.92
C ASP A 165 0.80 -11.71 -14.51
N ASP A 166 0.17 -10.64 -15.03
CA ASP A 166 0.45 -9.25 -14.65
C ASP A 166 -0.72 -8.32 -14.99
N ASN A 167 -1.15 -7.54 -14.00
CA ASN A 167 -2.12 -6.46 -14.18
C ASN A 167 -1.81 -5.25 -13.28
N ILE A 168 -0.56 -5.09 -12.83
CA ILE A 168 -0.12 -3.97 -11.97
C ILE A 168 -0.64 -2.59 -12.43
N GLN A 169 -0.75 -2.36 -13.75
CA GLN A 169 -1.22 -1.10 -14.30
C GLN A 169 -2.68 -0.76 -13.90
N GLU A 170 -3.55 -1.76 -13.74
CA GLU A 170 -4.92 -1.59 -13.21
C GLU A 170 -4.94 -1.18 -11.73
N PHE A 171 -3.86 -1.46 -11.01
CA PHE A 171 -3.70 -1.20 -9.58
C PHE A 171 -2.92 0.10 -9.29
N ILE A 172 -2.02 0.55 -10.18
CA ILE A 172 -1.30 1.82 -10.00
C ILE A 172 -1.95 3.00 -10.73
N ASN A 173 -2.63 2.82 -11.87
CA ASN A 173 -3.27 3.93 -12.58
C ASN A 173 -4.34 4.62 -11.70
N VAL A 174 -4.51 5.94 -11.83
CA VAL A 174 -5.51 6.75 -11.08
C VAL A 174 -6.67 7.25 -11.95
N ASP A 175 -6.77 6.82 -13.19
CA ASP A 175 -8.01 6.96 -13.96
C ASP A 175 -9.14 6.18 -13.25
N VAL A 176 -10.22 6.90 -12.92
CA VAL A 176 -11.41 6.36 -12.24
C VAL A 176 -12.18 5.34 -13.08
N SER A 177 -11.93 5.27 -14.39
CA SER A 177 -12.51 4.28 -15.30
C SER A 177 -11.70 2.98 -15.42
N VAL A 178 -10.50 2.93 -14.84
CA VAL A 178 -9.57 1.80 -14.94
C VAL A 178 -9.50 1.05 -13.61
N GLY A 179 -9.43 -0.28 -13.69
CA GLY A 179 -9.03 -1.16 -12.58
C GLY A 179 -9.98 -1.21 -11.37
N TYR A 180 -9.42 -1.52 -10.20
CA TYR A 180 -10.19 -1.91 -9.01
C TYR A 180 -10.29 -0.81 -7.96
N GLY A 181 -11.35 -0.84 -7.15
CA GLY A 181 -11.51 0.04 -5.99
C GLY A 181 -11.93 1.48 -6.34
N GLN A 182 -11.52 2.44 -5.50
CA GLN A 182 -11.88 3.86 -5.63
C GLN A 182 -10.63 4.74 -5.63
N VAL A 183 -10.55 5.74 -6.52
CA VAL A 183 -9.48 6.73 -6.49
C VAL A 183 -9.92 7.96 -5.70
N LEU A 184 -9.16 8.30 -4.65
CA LEU A 184 -9.40 9.47 -3.81
C LEU A 184 -8.24 10.46 -3.92
N ASN A 185 -8.53 11.76 -3.89
CA ASN A 185 -7.55 12.81 -3.62
C ASN A 185 -7.24 12.87 -2.09
N LEU A 186 -6.19 13.59 -1.68
CA LEU A 186 -5.80 13.72 -0.26
C LEU A 186 -6.94 14.16 0.69
N LYS A 187 -7.84 15.05 0.26
CA LYS A 187 -8.95 15.55 1.09
C LYS A 187 -10.01 14.48 1.33
N ASP A 188 -10.46 13.80 0.28
CA ASP A 188 -11.47 12.75 0.40
C ASP A 188 -10.90 11.46 1.00
N PHE A 189 -9.61 11.19 0.79
CA PHE A 189 -8.85 10.16 1.50
C PHE A 189 -8.82 10.44 3.02
N THR A 190 -8.41 11.63 3.44
CA THR A 190 -8.43 12.08 4.85
C THR A 190 -9.82 11.91 5.46
N LYS A 191 -10.86 12.42 4.78
CA LYS A 191 -12.27 12.35 5.21
C LYS A 191 -12.81 10.91 5.38
N THR A 192 -12.23 9.94 4.68
CA THR A 192 -12.68 8.53 4.68
C THR A 192 -12.04 7.71 5.80
N PHE A 193 -10.80 8.06 6.19
CA PHE A 193 -9.98 7.24 7.09
C PHE A 193 -9.61 7.88 8.43
N SER A 194 -9.66 9.21 8.57
CA SER A 194 -9.54 9.87 9.88
C SER A 194 -10.69 9.54 10.82
N GLN A 195 -10.41 9.53 12.13
CA GLN A 195 -11.44 9.50 13.16
C GLN A 195 -12.50 10.59 12.92
N ARG A 196 -13.78 10.20 12.84
CA ARG A 196 -14.89 11.16 12.96
C ARG A 196 -14.99 11.59 14.42
N LEU A 197 -14.42 12.75 14.73
CA LEU A 197 -14.83 13.53 15.89
C LEU A 197 -16.35 13.79 15.80
N LYS A 198 -17.05 13.58 16.91
CA LYS A 198 -18.48 13.89 17.07
C LYS A 198 -18.65 15.27 17.68
#